data_AF-A0A0B7GFA9-F1
#
_entry.id   AF-A0A0B7GFA9-F1
#
_cell.length_a   1.000
_cell.length_b   1.000
_cell.length_c   1.000
_cell.angle_alpha   90.00
_cell.angle_beta   90.00
_cell.angle_gamma   90.00
#
_symmetry.space_group_name_H-M   'P 1'
#
loop_
_entity.id
_entity.type
_entity.pdbx_description
1 polymer ?
#
loop_
_entity_poly.entity_id
_entity_poly.type
_entity_poly.pdbx_seq_one_letter_code
_entity_poly.pdbx_strand_id
1 'polypeptide(L)'
;MGNKYTVPLNVGAIRESCFRPADKWTPPTGDELRYLLENVLNLSQEGLARHVGVNGRTVRRWVNGESDIAYSVWCVLCIDAGLPPIWK
;
A
#
# COMPACT_ATOMS: atom_id res chain seq x y z
N MET A 1 6.32 -24.30 7.62
CA MET A 1 5.95 -23.05 6.93
C MET A 1 6.15 -21.89 7.91
N GLY A 2 7.24 -21.15 7.82
CA GLY A 2 7.49 -20.00 8.69
C GLY A 2 6.65 -18.80 8.24
N ASN A 3 5.88 -18.21 9.15
CA ASN A 3 5.13 -16.99 8.89
C ASN A 3 6.13 -15.84 8.71
N LYS A 4 6.39 -15.42 7.47
CA LYS A 4 7.42 -14.43 7.11
C LYS A 4 6.95 -12.97 7.25
N TYR A 5 5.76 -12.72 7.80
CA TYR A 5 5.05 -11.43 7.66
C TYR A 5 4.65 -10.81 9.00
N THR A 6 5.57 -10.75 9.96
CA THR A 6 5.37 -9.94 11.17
C THR A 6 6.52 -8.97 11.33
N VAL A 7 6.71 -8.11 10.32
CA VAL A 7 7.22 -6.77 10.62
C VAL A 7 6.00 -6.01 11.11
N PRO A 8 5.90 -5.63 12.40
CA PRO A 8 4.79 -4.81 12.84
C PRO A 8 4.79 -3.54 12.01
N LEU A 9 3.68 -3.27 11.32
CA LEU A 9 3.50 -2.06 10.53
C LEU A 9 3.80 -0.87 11.45
N ASN A 10 4.90 -0.16 11.20
CA ASN A 10 5.23 1.01 12.00
C ASN A 10 4.24 2.11 11.62
N VAL A 11 3.19 2.25 12.42
CA VAL A 11 2.12 3.24 12.22
C VAL A 11 2.67 4.69 12.23
N GLY A 12 3.90 4.92 12.67
CA GLY A 12 4.57 6.22 12.55
C GLY A 12 5.04 6.57 11.13
N ALA A 13 5.17 5.58 10.23
CA ALA A 13 5.63 5.79 8.85
C ALA A 13 4.50 5.90 7.82
N ILE A 14 3.27 5.52 8.18
CA ILE A 14 2.07 5.66 7.35
C ILE A 14 0.96 6.27 8.20
N ARG A 15 0.40 7.41 7.77
CA ARG A 15 -0.67 8.10 8.49
C ARG A 15 -1.90 7.21 8.70
N GLU A 16 -2.52 7.32 9.87
CA GLU A 16 -3.76 6.60 10.20
C GLU A 16 -4.92 6.86 9.24
N SER A 17 -4.97 8.06 8.62
CA SER A 17 -6.01 8.41 7.64
C SER A 17 -5.96 7.56 6.37
N CYS A 18 -4.82 6.90 6.10
CA CYS A 18 -4.69 5.94 4.99
C CYS A 18 -5.44 4.64 5.26
N PHE A 19 -5.80 4.33 6.51
CA PHE A 19 -6.47 3.09 6.91
C PHE A 19 -7.97 3.30 7.21
N ARG A 20 -8.58 4.29 6.58
CA ARG A 20 -10.01 4.63 6.77
C ARG A 20 -10.87 4.12 5.60
N PRO A 21 -12.19 4.02 5.80
CA PRO A 21 -13.14 3.76 4.72
C PRO A 21 -13.10 4.86 3.65
N ALA A 22 -13.52 4.54 2.41
CA ALA A 22 -13.36 5.41 1.24
C ALA A 22 -13.89 6.84 1.40
N ASP A 23 -14.95 7.05 2.19
CA ASP A 23 -15.55 8.37 2.46
C ASP A 23 -14.69 9.26 3.37
N LYS A 24 -13.80 8.65 4.16
CA LYS A 24 -12.91 9.31 5.14
C LYS A 24 -11.43 9.06 4.85
N TRP A 25 -11.14 8.36 3.75
CA TRP A 25 -9.81 7.94 3.37
C TRP A 25 -9.02 9.11 2.81
N THR A 26 -7.75 9.20 3.22
CA THR A 26 -6.77 10.05 2.57
C THR A 26 -5.78 9.15 1.84
N PRO A 27 -5.50 9.38 0.55
CA PRO A 27 -4.49 8.62 -0.17
C PRO A 27 -3.12 8.68 0.52
N PRO A 28 -2.38 7.56 0.53
CA PRO A 28 -0.99 7.55 0.97
C PRO A 28 -0.15 8.41 0.01
N THR A 29 0.89 9.03 0.54
CA THR A 29 1.93 9.67 -0.28
C THR A 29 2.78 8.61 -0.98
N GLY A 30 3.58 9.04 -1.96
CA GLY A 30 4.55 8.16 -2.61
C GLY A 30 5.56 7.52 -1.63
N ASP A 31 5.93 8.25 -0.57
CA ASP A 31 6.85 7.77 0.46
C ASP A 31 6.19 6.74 1.39
N GLU A 32 4.93 6.95 1.77
CA GLU A 32 4.14 5.99 2.54
C GLU A 32 3.92 4.69 1.76
N LEU A 33 3.62 4.81 0.46
CA LEU A 33 3.49 3.66 -0.43
C LEU A 33 4.83 2.92 -0.57
N ARG A 34 5.94 3.64 -0.79
CA ARG A 34 7.28 3.04 -0.89
C ARG A 34 7.66 2.34 0.41
N TYR A 35 7.36 2.95 1.56
CA TYR A 35 7.59 2.35 2.86
C TYR A 35 6.86 1.01 3.00
N LEU A 36 5.56 0.96 2.69
CA LEU A 36 4.77 -0.27 2.74
C LEU A 36 5.36 -1.37 1.84
N LEU A 37 5.69 -1.02 0.60
CA LEU A 37 6.24 -1.95 -0.38
C LEU A 37 7.58 -2.53 0.06
N GLU A 38 8.53 -1.69 0.46
CA GLU A 38 9.90 -2.11 0.73
C GLU A 38 10.07 -2.72 2.13
N ASN A 39 9.38 -2.19 3.14
CA ASN A 39 9.63 -2.53 4.54
C ASN A 39 8.62 -3.49 5.14
N VAL A 40 7.43 -3.62 4.54
CA VAL A 40 6.37 -4.50 5.05
C VAL A 40 6.13 -5.67 4.10
N LEU A 41 5.92 -5.38 2.81
CA LEU A 41 5.55 -6.39 1.82
C LEU A 41 6.75 -7.06 1.12
N ASN A 42 7.93 -6.43 1.18
CA ASN A 42 9.10 -6.80 0.38
C ASN A 42 8.73 -6.98 -1.12
N LEU A 43 7.98 -6.01 -1.65
CA LEU A 43 7.40 -6.03 -2.99
C LEU A 43 8.02 -4.91 -3.84
N SER A 44 8.57 -5.24 -5.01
CA SER A 44 9.09 -4.23 -5.94
C SER A 44 7.96 -3.48 -6.65
N GLN A 45 8.24 -2.29 -7.21
CA GLN A 45 7.24 -1.53 -7.99
C GLN A 45 6.71 -2.31 -9.20
N GLU A 46 7.58 -3.06 -9.89
CA GLU A 46 7.15 -3.96 -10.98
C GLU A 46 6.35 -5.15 -10.44
N GLY A 47 6.70 -5.66 -9.26
CA GLY A 47 5.92 -6.64 -8.52
C GLY A 47 4.51 -6.14 -8.23
N LEU A 48 4.38 -4.92 -7.70
CA LEU A 48 3.10 -4.26 -7.47
C LEU A 48 2.28 -4.14 -8.77
N ALA A 49 2.91 -3.68 -9.85
CA ALA A 49 2.24 -3.52 -11.15
C ALA A 49 1.60 -4.84 -11.62
N ARG A 50 2.35 -5.94 -11.54
CA ARG A 50 1.83 -7.28 -11.86
C ARG A 50 0.78 -7.75 -10.87
N HIS A 51 0.98 -7.48 -9.58
CA HIS A 51 0.11 -7.93 -8.50
C HIS A 51 -1.30 -7.35 -8.61
N VAL A 52 -1.43 -6.07 -8.97
CA VAL A 52 -2.76 -5.40 -9.11
C VAL A 52 -3.20 -5.19 -10.56
N GLY A 53 -2.47 -5.74 -11.53
CA GLY A 53 -2.87 -5.75 -12.94
C GLY A 53 -2.82 -4.37 -13.62
N VAL A 54 -1.86 -3.52 -13.25
CA VAL A 54 -1.67 -2.19 -13.85
C VAL A 54 -0.32 -2.08 -14.56
N ASN A 55 -0.16 -1.05 -15.39
CA ASN A 55 1.14 -0.76 -16.01
C ASN A 55 2.14 -0.21 -14.97
N GLY A 56 3.42 -0.56 -15.11
CA GLY A 56 4.50 -0.01 -14.28
C GLY A 56 4.59 1.52 -14.32
N ARG A 57 4.20 2.18 -15.42
CA ARG A 57 4.08 3.66 -15.47
C ARG A 57 3.09 4.18 -14.43
N THR A 58 1.96 3.50 -14.24
CA THR A 58 0.94 3.88 -13.25
C THR A 58 1.52 3.78 -11.84
N VAL A 59 2.18 2.66 -11.52
CA VAL A 59 2.86 2.49 -10.22
C VAL A 59 3.92 3.55 -9.99
N ARG A 60 4.73 3.86 -11.01
CA ARG A 60 5.77 4.90 -10.89
C ARG A 60 5.17 6.25 -10.52
N ARG A 61 4.03 6.61 -11.13
CA ARG A 61 3.33 7.86 -10.80
C ARG A 61 2.84 7.88 -9.35
N TRP A 62 2.32 6.76 -8.84
CA TRP A 62 1.94 6.63 -7.43
C TRP A 62 3.13 6.82 -6.49
N VAL A 63 4.22 6.11 -6.75
CA VAL A 63 5.42 6.12 -5.90
C VAL A 63 6.17 7.46 -5.95
N ASN A 64 6.07 8.20 -7.07
CA ASN A 64 6.62 9.55 -7.20
C ASN A 64 5.68 10.65 -6.68
N GLY A 65 4.45 10.33 -6.26
CA GLY A 65 3.45 11.33 -5.88
C GLY A 65 2.88 12.15 -7.06
N GLU A 66 3.04 11.69 -8.29
CA GLU A 66 2.51 12.33 -9.51
C GLU A 66 1.00 12.05 -9.71
N SER A 67 0.46 11.06 -8.99
CA SER A 67 -0.98 10.74 -8.93
C SER A 67 -1.26 9.86 -7.71
N ASP A 68 -2.48 9.90 -7.20
CA ASP A 68 -2.89 9.04 -6.09
C ASP A 68 -3.07 7.57 -6.52
N ILE A 69 -2.75 6.66 -5.61
CA ILE A 69 -3.09 5.24 -5.75
C ILE A 69 -4.61 5.05 -5.70
N ALA A 70 -5.15 4.05 -6.41
CA ALA A 70 -6.56 3.73 -6.28
C ALA A 70 -6.86 3.14 -4.89
N TYR A 71 -7.99 3.52 -4.28
CA TYR A 71 -8.40 3.01 -2.96
C TYR A 71 -8.47 1.47 -2.91
N SER A 72 -9.02 0.85 -3.97
CA SER A 72 -9.12 -0.60 -4.07
C SER A 72 -7.75 -1.29 -4.06
N VAL A 73 -6.75 -0.69 -4.72
CA VAL A 73 -5.38 -1.18 -4.73
C VAL A 73 -4.78 -1.06 -3.34
N TRP A 74 -4.95 0.08 -2.67
CA TRP A 74 -4.49 0.26 -1.30
C TRP A 74 -5.11 -0.75 -0.33
N CYS A 75 -6.41 -1.03 -0.46
CA CYS A 75 -7.10 -2.05 0.32
C CYS A 75 -6.47 -3.45 0.17
N VAL A 76 -6.11 -3.85 -1.06
CA VAL A 76 -5.41 -5.12 -1.32
C VAL A 76 -4.07 -5.14 -0.59
N LEU A 77 -3.28 -4.08 -0.71
CA LEU A 77 -1.97 -4.00 -0.04
C LEU A 77 -2.09 -4.02 1.49
N CYS A 78 -3.14 -3.41 2.06
CA CYS A 78 -3.42 -3.52 3.49
C CYS A 78 -3.69 -4.96 3.92
N ILE A 79 -4.48 -5.72 3.15
CA ILE A 79 -4.75 -7.14 3.43
C ILE A 79 -3.47 -7.96 3.34
N ASP A 80 -2.65 -7.74 2.30
CA ASP A 80 -1.37 -8.44 2.13
C ASP A 80 -0.39 -8.13 3.27
N ALA A 81 -0.50 -6.92 3.85
CA ALA A 81 0.25 -6.50 5.03
C ALA A 81 -0.31 -7.08 6.34
N GLY A 82 -1.37 -7.90 6.29
CA GLY A 82 -2.00 -8.52 7.45
C GLY A 82 -3.00 -7.63 8.19
N LEU A 83 -3.40 -6.49 7.61
CA LEU A 83 -4.43 -5.63 8.18
C LEU A 83 -5.85 -6.15 7.85
N PRO A 84 -6.84 -5.88 8.71
CA PRO A 84 -8.22 -6.16 8.37
C PRO A 84 -8.70 -5.29 7.21
N PRO A 85 -9.79 -5.67 6.52
CA PRO A 85 -10.45 -4.84 5.52
C PRO A 85 -10.81 -3.44 6.04
N ILE A 86 -10.22 -2.40 5.46
CA ILE A 86 -10.40 -1.00 5.90
C ILE A 86 -11.67 -0.32 5.38
N TRP A 87 -12.40 -1.00 4.49
CA TRP A 87 -13.67 -0.52 3.92
C TRP A 87 -14.91 -1.01 4.69
N LYS A 88 -14.70 -1.78 5.76
CA LYS A 88 -15.76 -2.34 6.60
C LYS A 88 -16.00 -1.50 7.84
#